data_AF-A0A1S3FG14-F1
#
_entry.id   AF-A0A1S3FG14-F1
#
_cell.length_a   1.000
_cell.length_b   1.000
_cell.length_c   1.000
_cell.angle_alpha   90.00
_cell.angle_beta   90.00
_cell.angle_gamma   90.00
#
_symmetry.space_group_name_H-M   'P 1'
#
loop_
_entity.id
_entity.type
_entity.pdbx_description
1 polymer ?
#
loop_
_entity_poly.entity_id
_entity_poly.type
_entity_poly.pdbx_seq_one_letter_code
_entity_poly.pdbx_strand_id
1 'polypeptide(L)'
;MGRFSFGRCANLKGSLLYLEQHPVLRCTQRMRNIWAYAPISNNNRIMLKGRVTLTTLVSNRSNRQITGSFANKQGNTNDRNHQIEFQNTLLSWTSNMVLRNGTEIFDSWEKPPVPVYAQFYFFNVTNPEEILQGEKPRLEEVGPYTYRELRNKANVQFRDNGTTISAVSNKAYVFERNQSVGDPKVDLIRTINIPVMTVIEWSQNHFIREIIEAMLKAYEQKLFVTHTVDELLWGYKDEILSLIHILRPDISPYFGLLFGKNGTNDGDYVFLTGEDNYLNFTKIVEWNGKRSLDWWTTDICNMINGTDGDSFHPLITKEEVLYVFSSDLCRSVHVTFSDFKSIHGLPAFHYTVPAEVLSNTSDNAGFCPPSGNCLGSGVLNASICKNGAPIIMSFPHFYQAEEKFTSAIHGMNPNKEDHETFVDINPLTGIILKAAKKLQINIYVKKIDDFIETGDIRTMVFPVMYISESVLIDEENARQLKSMINTAMIVTNIPYIVMALGVFFGLIFTWLACRGQASMDEGTADERAPLIRT
;
A
#
# COMPACT_ATOMS: atom_id res chain seq x y z
N MET A 1 23.57 -9.61 49.10
CA MET A 1 24.52 -8.87 49.98
C MET A 1 25.51 -8.16 49.05
N GLY A 2 25.97 -6.92 49.27
CA GLY A 2 25.68 -5.95 50.34
C GLY A 2 25.71 -4.50 49.83
N ARG A 3 25.57 -3.51 50.71
CA ARG A 3 25.56 -2.06 50.39
C ARG A 3 26.95 -1.42 50.55
N PHE A 4 27.18 -0.28 49.91
CA PHE A 4 27.99 0.80 50.49
C PHE A 4 27.29 2.17 50.33
N SER A 5 28.01 3.31 50.43
CA SER A 5 27.42 4.59 50.87
C SER A 5 27.92 5.85 50.12
N PHE A 6 27.33 6.99 50.50
CA PHE A 6 27.56 8.36 50.03
C PHE A 6 28.98 8.93 50.31
N GLY A 7 29.35 9.96 49.53
CA GLY A 7 30.44 10.93 49.79
C GLY A 7 30.04 12.34 49.32
N ARG A 8 30.74 13.41 49.73
CA ARG A 8 30.31 14.83 49.55
C ARG A 8 31.34 15.78 48.89
N CYS A 9 30.80 16.91 48.44
CA CYS A 9 31.35 18.06 47.71
C CYS A 9 32.56 18.80 48.30
N ALA A 10 33.24 19.59 47.44
CA ALA A 10 33.97 20.82 47.80
C ALA A 10 33.91 21.86 46.63
N ASN A 11 34.23 23.13 46.88
CA ASN A 11 34.09 24.29 45.96
C ASN A 11 35.30 25.26 46.06
N LEU A 12 35.62 26.00 45.00
CA LEU A 12 36.33 27.33 44.92
C LEU A 12 36.19 27.86 43.46
N LYS A 13 35.64 29.05 43.15
CA LYS A 13 36.17 30.45 43.20
C LYS A 13 37.48 30.67 42.40
N GLY A 14 37.65 31.69 41.55
CA GLY A 14 36.76 32.79 41.07
C GLY A 14 37.55 34.00 40.48
N SER A 15 36.87 35.10 40.08
CA SER A 15 37.42 36.49 39.85
C SER A 15 38.19 36.81 38.53
N LEU A 16 38.23 38.04 37.94
CA LEU A 16 37.33 39.25 37.88
C LEU A 16 37.93 40.38 36.94
N LEU A 17 37.13 41.39 36.51
CA LEU A 17 37.51 42.76 35.97
C LEU A 17 38.06 42.87 34.51
N TYR A 18 37.92 43.97 33.70
CA TYR A 18 37.01 45.16 33.68
C TYR A 18 37.02 45.92 32.31
N LEU A 19 35.97 46.74 32.03
CA LEU A 19 35.87 48.03 31.27
C LEU A 19 36.63 48.23 29.92
N GLU A 20 36.16 48.90 28.84
CA GLU A 20 34.91 49.59 28.43
C GLU A 20 34.93 49.73 26.86
N GLN A 21 34.19 50.52 26.06
CA GLN A 21 33.23 51.64 26.22
C GLN A 21 32.16 51.65 25.07
N HIS A 22 31.60 52.81 24.71
CA HIS A 22 30.44 53.06 23.80
C HIS A 22 30.49 54.51 23.24
N PRO A 23 29.55 55.05 22.40
CA PRO A 23 28.17 54.61 22.10
C PRO A 23 27.75 54.67 20.59
N VAL A 24 26.43 54.63 20.34
CA VAL A 24 25.70 54.82 19.04
C VAL A 24 25.74 53.60 18.10
N LEU A 25 24.67 53.11 17.46
CA LEU A 25 23.18 53.17 17.57
C LEU A 25 22.64 51.94 16.76
N ARG A 26 21.41 51.41 16.85
CA ARG A 26 20.16 51.74 17.58
C ARG A 26 19.39 50.45 17.99
N CYS A 27 18.31 50.67 18.74
CA CYS A 27 17.26 49.78 19.27
C CYS A 27 16.52 48.87 18.25
N THR A 28 15.90 47.72 18.61
CA THR A 28 15.86 46.92 19.87
C THR A 28 15.23 45.52 19.66
N GLN A 29 15.65 44.54 20.50
CA GLN A 29 14.90 43.43 21.16
C GLN A 29 13.58 42.91 20.53
N ARG A 30 13.31 41.60 20.36
CA ARG A 30 13.91 40.32 20.84
C ARG A 30 13.86 40.04 22.35
N MET A 31 13.12 38.99 22.74
CA MET A 31 13.30 38.22 23.97
C MET A 31 13.31 36.70 23.67
N ARG A 32 13.84 35.90 24.59
CA ARG A 32 13.90 34.42 24.57
C ARG A 32 13.70 33.88 25.99
N ASN A 33 12.91 32.81 26.11
CA ASN A 33 13.04 31.64 27.04
C ASN A 33 13.11 31.96 28.57
N ILE A 34 12.81 31.09 29.55
CA ILE A 34 13.16 29.69 29.78
C ILE A 34 12.15 28.98 30.73
N TRP A 35 11.84 27.72 30.41
CA TRP A 35 11.49 26.52 31.22
C TRP A 35 11.30 26.56 32.75
N ALA A 36 10.35 25.72 33.24
CA ALA A 36 10.46 24.89 34.47
C ALA A 36 9.49 23.68 34.43
N TYR A 37 9.75 22.61 35.20
CA TYR A 37 8.97 21.35 35.30
C TYR A 37 8.11 21.27 36.59
N ALA A 38 6.97 20.52 36.56
CA ALA A 38 6.26 20.02 37.76
C ALA A 38 5.33 18.80 37.43
N PRO A 39 4.89 17.96 38.41
CA PRO A 39 4.35 16.62 38.12
C PRO A 39 2.99 16.21 38.77
N ILE A 40 2.45 15.05 38.34
CA ILE A 40 1.64 14.04 39.08
C ILE A 40 0.18 14.33 39.53
N SER A 41 -0.73 13.50 38.97
CA SER A 41 -2.00 12.88 39.46
C SER A 41 -3.22 13.67 40.01
N ASN A 42 -4.38 13.25 39.46
CA ASN A 42 -5.68 12.93 40.09
C ASN A 42 -6.68 14.00 40.60
N ASN A 43 -7.94 13.70 40.27
CA ASN A 43 -9.23 14.07 40.89
C ASN A 43 -9.84 15.49 40.71
N ASN A 44 -10.88 15.49 39.86
CA ASN A 44 -12.21 16.10 40.04
C ASN A 44 -12.47 17.62 39.85
N ARG A 45 -13.37 17.85 38.86
CA ARG A 45 -14.46 18.86 38.77
C ARG A 45 -14.16 20.36 38.48
N ILE A 46 -14.55 20.74 37.25
CA ILE A 46 -15.41 21.90 36.88
C ILE A 46 -15.15 23.28 37.56
N MET A 47 -14.58 24.25 36.82
CA MET A 47 -15.32 25.48 36.39
C MET A 47 -14.51 26.48 35.54
N LEU A 48 -15.17 26.97 34.47
CA LEU A 48 -15.17 28.35 33.90
C LEU A 48 -13.93 29.27 34.01
N LYS A 49 -13.47 29.81 32.85
CA LYS A 49 -13.72 31.23 32.45
C LYS A 49 -12.98 31.68 31.17
N GLY A 50 -13.61 32.60 30.43
CA GLY A 50 -12.97 33.53 29.49
C GLY A 50 -13.19 33.22 27.99
N ARG A 51 -13.29 34.22 27.10
CA ARG A 51 -13.48 35.68 27.31
C ARG A 51 -14.02 36.29 26.01
N VAL A 52 -15.22 36.88 26.02
CA VAL A 52 -15.78 37.57 24.84
C VAL A 52 -15.52 39.07 24.95
N THR A 53 -15.02 39.67 23.87
CA THR A 53 -14.73 41.10 23.77
C THR A 53 -15.93 41.84 23.18
N LEU A 54 -16.41 42.90 23.85
CA LEU A 54 -17.41 43.81 23.28
C LEU A 54 -16.74 44.95 22.51
N THR A 55 -17.30 45.26 21.33
CA THR A 55 -17.17 46.58 20.69
C THR A 55 -18.56 47.01 20.23
N THR A 56 -18.98 48.21 20.62
CA THR A 56 -20.35 48.71 20.44
C THR A 56 -20.46 49.61 19.19
N LEU A 57 -21.51 49.45 18.40
CA LEU A 57 -22.01 50.46 17.45
C LEU A 57 -23.54 50.55 17.53
N VAL A 58 -24.09 51.69 17.11
CA VAL A 58 -25.41 52.18 17.56
C VAL A 58 -26.51 52.05 16.48
N SER A 59 -27.75 51.93 16.96
CA SER A 59 -29.05 51.85 16.24
C SER A 59 -29.20 52.82 15.03
N ASN A 60 -30.15 52.64 14.09
CA ASN A 60 -31.60 52.66 14.37
C ASN A 60 -32.52 52.23 13.19
N ARG A 61 -33.82 52.02 13.52
CA ARG A 61 -35.06 52.04 12.70
C ARG A 61 -35.50 50.81 11.86
N SER A 62 -36.36 50.02 12.52
CA SER A 62 -37.80 49.80 12.18
C SER A 62 -38.28 48.80 11.11
N ASN A 63 -39.12 47.88 11.59
CA ASN A 63 -40.34 47.29 10.98
C ASN A 63 -40.26 46.51 9.65
N ARG A 64 -40.38 45.17 9.77
CA ARG A 64 -41.63 44.46 9.46
C ARG A 64 -41.72 43.13 10.22
N GLN A 65 -42.86 42.88 10.89
CA GLN A 65 -43.24 41.52 11.30
C GLN A 65 -44.01 40.85 10.16
N ILE A 66 -43.71 39.58 9.90
CA ILE A 66 -44.68 38.62 9.34
C ILE A 66 -44.53 37.35 10.17
N THR A 67 -45.65 36.81 10.65
CA THR A 67 -45.72 35.56 11.43
C THR A 67 -45.68 34.34 10.50
N GLY A 68 -44.89 33.32 10.87
CA GLY A 68 -44.76 32.07 10.12
C GLY A 68 -44.83 30.87 11.06
N SER A 69 -45.76 29.95 10.80
CA SER A 69 -46.12 28.85 11.71
C SER A 69 -45.01 27.82 11.94
N PHE A 70 -44.96 27.25 13.15
CA PHE A 70 -44.28 25.97 13.39
C PHE A 70 -45.03 24.85 12.67
N ALA A 71 -44.41 24.25 11.66
CA ALA A 71 -44.91 23.05 11.00
C ALA A 71 -44.03 21.85 11.35
N ASN A 72 -44.57 20.90 12.12
CA ASN A 72 -43.93 19.60 12.36
C ASN A 72 -43.85 18.83 11.04
N LYS A 73 -42.66 18.76 10.42
CA LYS A 73 -42.38 17.73 9.40
C LYS A 73 -42.21 16.39 10.11
N GLN A 74 -43.25 15.55 10.07
CA GLN A 74 -43.12 14.13 10.41
C GLN A 74 -42.11 13.52 9.43
N GLY A 75 -40.99 13.02 9.95
CA GLY A 75 -39.98 12.31 9.16
C GLY A 75 -40.59 11.02 8.62
N ASN A 76 -40.77 10.97 7.30
CA ASN A 76 -41.45 9.92 6.56
C ASN A 76 -40.99 8.51 6.97
N THR A 77 -41.94 7.60 7.23
CA THR A 77 -41.64 6.22 7.62
C THR A 77 -41.05 5.41 6.47
N ASN A 78 -41.39 5.74 5.22
CA ASN A 78 -40.86 5.02 4.05
C ASN A 78 -39.35 5.23 3.86
N ASP A 79 -38.81 6.43 4.12
CA ASP A 79 -37.36 6.68 4.02
C ASP A 79 -36.58 5.84 5.04
N ARG A 80 -37.07 5.76 6.29
CA ARG A 80 -36.45 4.93 7.33
C ARG A 80 -36.58 3.44 7.02
N ASN A 81 -37.72 2.99 6.51
CA ASN A 81 -37.89 1.59 6.13
C ASN A 81 -36.95 1.20 4.97
N HIS A 82 -36.87 2.00 3.90
CA HIS A 82 -35.91 1.77 2.82
C HIS A 82 -34.45 1.76 3.31
N GLN A 83 -34.09 2.66 4.23
CA GLN A 83 -32.73 2.73 4.77
C GLN A 83 -32.38 1.53 5.66
N ILE A 84 -33.32 1.05 6.48
CA ILE A 84 -33.18 -0.17 7.30
C ILE A 84 -33.10 -1.41 6.41
N GLU A 85 -33.97 -1.51 5.40
CA GLU A 85 -34.04 -2.68 4.53
C GLU A 85 -32.79 -2.78 3.65
N PHE A 86 -32.30 -1.67 3.07
CA PHE A 86 -31.01 -1.61 2.39
C PHE A 86 -29.85 -2.02 3.30
N GLN A 87 -29.85 -1.64 4.58
CA GLN A 87 -28.84 -2.12 5.53
C GLN A 87 -28.95 -3.63 5.80
N ASN A 88 -30.15 -4.19 5.95
CA ASN A 88 -30.34 -5.64 6.08
C ASN A 88 -29.85 -6.39 4.82
N THR A 89 -30.08 -5.83 3.64
CA THR A 89 -29.61 -6.36 2.36
C THR A 89 -28.08 -6.38 2.30
N LEU A 90 -27.43 -5.27 2.67
CA LEU A 90 -25.97 -5.19 2.76
C LEU A 90 -25.41 -6.18 3.80
N LEU A 91 -26.00 -6.24 5.00
CA LEU A 91 -25.57 -7.13 6.08
C LEU A 91 -25.59 -8.61 5.67
N SER A 92 -26.66 -9.06 5.01
CA SER A 92 -26.77 -10.43 4.47
C SER A 92 -25.74 -10.74 3.40
N TRP A 93 -25.28 -9.72 2.67
CA TRP A 93 -24.29 -9.89 1.61
C TRP A 93 -22.87 -9.90 2.18
N THR A 94 -22.57 -8.97 3.10
CA THR A 94 -21.28 -8.88 3.80
C THR A 94 -21.02 -10.03 4.76
N SER A 95 -22.05 -10.63 5.37
CA SER A 95 -21.87 -11.77 6.30
C SER A 95 -21.36 -13.06 5.64
N ASN A 96 -21.39 -13.13 4.30
CA ASN A 96 -20.76 -14.19 3.53
C ASN A 96 -19.30 -13.86 3.15
N MET A 97 -18.91 -12.59 3.20
CA MET A 97 -17.58 -12.09 2.82
C MET A 97 -16.66 -11.97 4.03
N VAL A 98 -16.43 -13.13 4.66
CA VAL A 98 -15.63 -13.29 5.88
C VAL A 98 -14.71 -14.50 5.72
N LEU A 99 -13.46 -14.35 6.14
CA LEU A 99 -12.52 -15.47 6.27
C LEU A 99 -12.97 -16.37 7.42
N ARG A 100 -13.59 -17.51 7.12
CA ARG A 100 -14.06 -18.50 8.09
C ARG A 100 -14.05 -19.89 7.45
N ASN A 101 -13.62 -20.91 8.19
CA ASN A 101 -13.60 -22.30 7.71
C ASN A 101 -14.94 -22.72 7.08
N GLY A 102 -14.90 -23.21 5.84
CA GLY A 102 -16.08 -23.63 5.09
C GLY A 102 -16.80 -22.52 4.31
N THR A 103 -16.22 -21.33 4.16
CA THR A 103 -16.63 -20.36 3.13
C THR A 103 -15.75 -20.49 1.89
N GLU A 104 -16.34 -20.42 0.70
CA GLU A 104 -15.60 -20.48 -0.59
C GLU A 104 -14.54 -19.37 -0.71
N ILE A 105 -14.77 -18.24 -0.02
CA ILE A 105 -13.84 -17.11 0.08
C ILE A 105 -12.63 -17.44 0.96
N PHE A 106 -12.81 -18.19 2.05
CA PHE A 106 -11.67 -18.69 2.84
C PHE A 106 -10.84 -19.69 2.04
N ASP A 107 -11.49 -20.64 1.36
CA ASP A 107 -10.79 -21.64 0.54
C ASP A 107 -10.01 -20.97 -0.61
N SER A 108 -10.60 -19.96 -1.25
CA SER A 108 -9.96 -19.15 -2.29
C SER A 108 -8.83 -18.25 -1.76
N TRP A 109 -8.94 -17.77 -0.52
CA TRP A 109 -7.88 -16.99 0.14
C TRP A 109 -6.70 -17.87 0.56
N GLU A 110 -6.96 -19.09 1.06
CA GLU A 110 -5.91 -20.04 1.41
C GLU A 110 -5.20 -20.58 0.16
N LYS A 111 -5.94 -20.86 -0.91
CA LYS A 111 -5.42 -21.39 -2.19
C LYS A 111 -6.01 -20.61 -3.38
N PRO A 112 -5.39 -19.49 -3.79
CA PRO A 112 -5.85 -18.69 -4.92
C PRO A 112 -6.05 -19.53 -6.21
N PRO A 113 -7.25 -19.57 -6.80
CA PRO A 113 -7.55 -20.43 -7.95
C PRO A 113 -7.03 -19.87 -9.29
N VAL A 114 -6.79 -18.56 -9.36
CA VAL A 114 -6.32 -17.88 -10.57
C VAL A 114 -4.77 -17.87 -10.60
N PRO A 115 -4.12 -18.33 -11.69
CA PRO A 115 -2.66 -18.35 -11.77
C PRO A 115 -2.09 -16.94 -11.90
N VAL A 116 -1.07 -16.64 -11.09
CA VAL A 116 -0.26 -15.42 -11.18
C VAL A 116 1.04 -15.73 -11.94
N TYR A 117 1.52 -14.79 -12.75
CA TYR A 117 2.78 -14.90 -13.49
C TYR A 117 3.71 -13.73 -13.16
N ALA A 118 4.93 -14.05 -12.74
CA ALA A 118 6.03 -13.11 -12.58
C ALA A 118 6.91 -13.14 -13.83
N GLN A 119 7.07 -12.00 -14.49
CA GLN A 119 7.88 -11.84 -15.70
C GLN A 119 9.07 -10.93 -15.39
N PHE A 120 10.28 -11.44 -15.63
CA PHE A 120 11.53 -10.73 -15.35
C PHE A 120 12.11 -10.12 -16.64
N TYR A 121 12.52 -8.86 -16.56
CA TYR A 121 13.11 -8.09 -17.66
C TYR A 121 14.42 -7.47 -17.15
N PHE A 122 15.54 -7.84 -17.77
CA PHE A 122 16.88 -7.41 -17.36
C PHE A 122 17.41 -6.29 -18.23
N PHE A 123 18.27 -5.44 -17.67
CA PHE A 123 18.99 -4.40 -18.40
C PHE A 123 20.43 -4.81 -18.62
N ASN A 124 20.72 -5.30 -19.82
CA ASN A 124 22.02 -5.80 -20.22
C ASN A 124 22.95 -4.63 -20.58
N VAL A 125 24.14 -4.57 -19.96
CA VAL A 125 25.09 -3.45 -20.13
C VAL A 125 25.91 -3.65 -21.41
N THR A 126 25.84 -2.70 -22.34
CA THR A 126 26.58 -2.78 -23.62
C THR A 126 27.98 -2.19 -23.56
N ASN A 127 28.20 -1.11 -22.79
CA ASN A 127 29.44 -0.30 -22.77
C ASN A 127 30.11 -0.16 -21.38
N PRO A 128 30.50 -1.27 -20.71
CA PRO A 128 30.96 -1.24 -19.32
C PRO A 128 32.27 -0.46 -19.11
N GLU A 129 33.23 -0.58 -20.03
CA GLU A 129 34.55 0.08 -19.92
C GLU A 129 34.42 1.59 -20.09
N GLU A 130 33.52 2.02 -20.96
CA GLU A 130 33.20 3.42 -21.19
C GLU A 130 32.47 4.03 -19.97
N ILE A 131 31.58 3.26 -19.31
CA ILE A 131 30.93 3.69 -18.05
C ILE A 131 31.97 3.88 -16.94
N LEU A 132 32.98 3.01 -16.85
CA LEU A 132 34.12 3.16 -15.93
C LEU A 132 35.03 4.36 -16.26
N GLN A 133 34.99 4.86 -17.50
CA GLN A 133 35.64 6.10 -17.93
C GLN A 133 34.72 7.35 -17.81
N GLY A 134 33.55 7.20 -17.19
CA GLY A 134 32.60 8.29 -16.99
C GLY A 134 31.77 8.65 -18.23
N GLU A 135 31.62 7.77 -19.22
CA GLU A 135 30.56 7.89 -20.22
C GLU A 135 29.16 7.65 -19.62
N LYS A 136 28.13 7.82 -20.46
CA LYS A 136 26.74 7.52 -20.14
C LYS A 136 26.44 6.03 -20.40
N PRO A 137 25.79 5.29 -19.48
CA PRO A 137 25.41 3.90 -19.72
C PRO A 137 24.47 3.73 -20.92
N ARG A 138 24.64 2.62 -21.64
CA ARG A 138 23.81 2.17 -22.76
C ARG A 138 23.35 0.76 -22.47
N LEU A 139 22.05 0.61 -22.20
CA LEU A 139 21.44 -0.62 -21.73
C LEU A 139 20.43 -1.13 -22.77
N GLU A 140 20.35 -2.45 -22.90
CA GLU A 140 19.40 -3.15 -23.76
C GLU A 140 18.48 -4.01 -22.88
N GLU A 141 17.17 -3.97 -23.12
CA GLU A 141 16.21 -4.77 -22.36
C GLU A 141 16.20 -6.22 -22.86
N VAL A 142 16.24 -7.18 -21.92
CA VAL A 142 16.20 -8.62 -22.22
C VAL A 142 15.13 -9.29 -21.36
N GLY A 143 14.03 -9.70 -22.00
CA GLY A 143 12.91 -10.38 -21.35
C GLY A 143 11.74 -10.65 -22.33
N PRO A 144 10.60 -11.16 -21.83
CA PRO A 144 10.40 -11.64 -20.47
C PRO A 144 11.07 -13.00 -20.22
N TYR A 145 11.45 -13.25 -18.97
CA TYR A 145 11.59 -14.60 -18.42
C TYR A 145 10.38 -14.85 -17.52
N THR A 146 9.44 -15.68 -17.99
CA THR A 146 8.13 -15.88 -17.36
C THR A 146 8.17 -17.08 -16.42
N TYR A 147 7.77 -16.84 -15.17
CA TYR A 147 7.57 -17.87 -14.15
C TYR A 147 6.13 -17.80 -13.65
N ARG A 148 5.43 -18.93 -13.62
CA ARG A 148 4.14 -19.06 -12.95
C ARG A 148 4.37 -19.21 -11.45
N GLU A 149 3.65 -18.41 -10.67
CA GLU A 149 3.70 -18.50 -9.22
C GLU A 149 2.78 -19.61 -8.71
N LEU A 150 3.27 -20.39 -7.76
CA LEU A 150 2.45 -21.25 -6.89
C LEU A 150 2.29 -20.50 -5.58
N ARG A 151 1.05 -20.17 -5.21
CA ARG A 151 0.71 -19.46 -3.97
C ARG A 151 -0.16 -20.31 -3.08
N ASN A 152 0.12 -20.30 -1.79
CA ASN A 152 -0.83 -20.73 -0.77
C ASN A 152 -0.55 -20.03 0.56
N LYS A 153 -1.58 -19.75 1.35
CA LYS A 153 -1.40 -19.43 2.75
C LYS A 153 -1.08 -20.74 3.51
N ALA A 154 -0.26 -20.66 4.56
CA ALA A 154 0.10 -21.79 5.41
C ALA A 154 0.16 -21.38 6.89
N ASN A 155 0.31 -22.36 7.79
CA ASN A 155 0.30 -22.16 9.25
C ASN A 155 -0.95 -21.42 9.77
N VAL A 156 -2.08 -21.59 9.07
CA VAL A 156 -3.33 -20.85 9.30
C VAL A 156 -3.89 -21.15 10.69
N GLN A 157 -4.10 -20.12 11.50
CA GLN A 157 -4.68 -20.21 12.84
C GLN A 157 -5.69 -19.08 13.08
N PHE A 158 -6.93 -19.44 13.40
CA PHE A 158 -7.94 -18.49 13.88
C PHE A 158 -7.68 -18.13 15.33
N ARG A 159 -7.87 -16.84 15.67
CA ARG A 159 -7.68 -16.28 17.01
C ARG A 159 -8.86 -15.33 17.32
N ASP A 160 -8.94 -14.83 18.55
CA ASP A 160 -9.91 -13.83 19.00
C ASP A 160 -11.37 -14.14 18.55
N ASN A 161 -11.82 -15.36 18.83
CA ASN A 161 -13.12 -15.93 18.45
C ASN A 161 -13.46 -15.89 16.94
N GLY A 162 -12.45 -15.81 16.07
CA GLY A 162 -12.61 -15.75 14.61
C GLY A 162 -12.53 -14.35 14.02
N THR A 163 -12.25 -13.32 14.81
CA THR A 163 -12.05 -11.93 14.30
C THR A 163 -10.65 -11.71 13.72
N THR A 164 -9.66 -12.50 14.17
CA THR A 164 -8.28 -12.46 13.68
C THR A 164 -7.85 -13.82 13.13
N ILE A 165 -6.97 -13.82 12.14
CA ILE A 165 -6.39 -15.02 11.54
C ILE A 165 -4.90 -14.80 11.25
N SER A 166 -4.03 -15.68 11.73
CA SER A 166 -2.60 -15.63 11.44
C SER A 166 -2.20 -16.68 10.40
N ALA A 167 -1.36 -16.30 9.43
CA ALA A 167 -0.85 -17.20 8.41
C ALA A 167 0.46 -16.66 7.81
N VAL A 168 1.17 -17.51 7.07
CA VAL A 168 2.30 -17.11 6.19
C VAL A 168 1.87 -17.22 4.71
N SER A 169 2.32 -16.30 3.87
CA SER A 169 2.05 -16.31 2.42
C SER A 169 3.19 -17.05 1.69
N ASN A 170 3.08 -18.36 1.50
CA ASN A 170 4.10 -19.12 0.77
C ASN A 170 3.99 -18.88 -0.74
N LYS A 171 5.13 -18.71 -1.41
CA LYS A 171 5.25 -18.48 -2.85
C LYS A 171 6.40 -19.30 -3.44
N ALA A 172 6.15 -20.00 -4.54
CA ALA A 172 7.17 -20.69 -5.33
C ALA A 172 7.05 -20.31 -6.82
N TYR A 173 8.14 -20.48 -7.58
CA TYR A 173 8.26 -20.05 -8.97
C TYR A 173 8.56 -21.23 -9.90
N VAL A 174 7.73 -21.43 -10.92
CA VAL A 174 7.87 -22.49 -11.94
C VAL A 174 8.11 -21.83 -13.31
N PHE A 175 9.25 -22.13 -13.94
CA PHE A 175 9.62 -21.50 -15.21
C PHE A 175 8.78 -21.99 -16.39
N GLU A 176 8.23 -21.06 -17.18
CA GLU A 176 7.37 -21.32 -18.34
C GLU A 176 8.12 -20.94 -19.62
N ARG A 177 8.95 -21.87 -20.13
CA ARG A 177 9.86 -21.63 -21.29
C ARG A 177 9.13 -21.15 -22.55
N ASN A 178 7.90 -21.61 -22.79
CA ASN A 178 7.08 -21.22 -23.93
C ASN A 178 6.58 -19.76 -23.89
N GLN A 179 6.60 -19.12 -22.72
CA GLN A 179 6.21 -17.73 -22.50
C GLN A 179 7.43 -16.83 -22.22
N SER A 180 8.63 -17.30 -22.56
CA SER A 180 9.91 -16.65 -22.23
C SER A 180 10.75 -16.46 -23.49
N VAL A 181 11.58 -15.41 -23.52
CA VAL A 181 12.45 -15.12 -24.66
C VAL A 181 13.46 -16.25 -24.89
N GLY A 182 14.18 -16.65 -23.85
CA GLY A 182 15.24 -17.66 -23.91
C GLY A 182 15.20 -18.68 -22.76
N ASP A 183 16.33 -19.32 -22.48
CA ASP A 183 16.52 -20.22 -21.34
C ASP A 183 17.38 -19.52 -20.28
N PRO A 184 16.85 -19.22 -19.07
CA PRO A 184 17.56 -18.45 -18.07
C PRO A 184 18.84 -19.11 -17.56
N LYS A 185 19.04 -20.43 -17.78
CA LYS A 185 20.27 -21.15 -17.43
C LYS A 185 21.36 -21.08 -18.50
N VAL A 186 21.09 -20.43 -19.63
CA VAL A 186 21.99 -20.28 -20.77
C VAL A 186 22.19 -18.80 -21.13
N ASP A 187 21.12 -18.00 -21.07
CA ASP A 187 21.16 -16.59 -21.45
C ASP A 187 21.94 -15.76 -20.42
N LEU A 188 22.89 -14.98 -20.93
CA LEU A 188 23.83 -14.19 -20.14
C LEU A 188 23.41 -12.72 -20.08
N ILE A 189 23.40 -12.15 -18.88
CA ILE A 189 23.22 -10.73 -18.62
C ILE A 189 24.51 -10.18 -18.00
N ARG A 190 25.04 -9.11 -18.60
CA ARG A 190 26.12 -8.31 -18.02
C ARG A 190 25.52 -7.15 -17.24
N THR A 191 25.83 -7.04 -15.95
CA THR A 191 25.30 -6.00 -15.06
C THR A 191 26.26 -5.69 -13.91
N ILE A 192 25.85 -4.84 -12.95
CA ILE A 192 26.69 -4.47 -11.80
C ILE A 192 26.92 -5.67 -10.87
N ASN A 193 28.13 -5.75 -10.32
CA ASN A 193 28.49 -6.64 -9.21
C ASN A 193 27.87 -6.14 -7.90
N ILE A 194 26.64 -6.58 -7.64
CA ILE A 194 25.86 -6.20 -6.45
C ILE A 194 26.52 -6.67 -5.13
N PRO A 195 27.12 -7.88 -5.04
CA PRO A 195 27.94 -8.26 -3.89
C PRO A 195 29.04 -7.25 -3.56
N VAL A 196 29.89 -6.90 -4.54
CA VAL A 196 30.98 -5.94 -4.34
C VAL A 196 30.44 -4.56 -3.95
N MET A 197 29.40 -4.05 -4.62
CA MET A 197 28.78 -2.77 -4.25
C MET A 197 28.16 -2.79 -2.83
N THR A 198 27.65 -3.93 -2.38
CA THR A 198 27.09 -4.11 -1.03
C THR A 198 28.20 -4.11 0.03
N VAL A 199 29.27 -4.86 -0.21
CA VAL A 199 30.44 -4.93 0.68
C VAL A 199 31.16 -3.57 0.75
N ILE A 200 31.23 -2.83 -0.36
CA ILE A 200 31.70 -1.44 -0.43
C ILE A 200 30.82 -0.52 0.43
N GLU A 201 29.49 -0.59 0.36
CA GLU A 201 28.62 0.26 1.19
C GLU A 201 28.60 -0.17 2.68
N TRP A 202 28.98 -1.42 3.01
CA TRP A 202 29.28 -1.83 4.38
C TRP A 202 30.61 -1.28 4.92
N SER A 203 31.53 -0.83 4.06
CA SER A 203 32.90 -0.40 4.42
C SER A 203 33.02 1.00 5.07
N GLN A 204 31.99 1.44 5.79
CA GLN A 204 31.88 2.79 6.40
C GLN A 204 32.99 3.13 7.41
N ASN A 205 33.74 2.14 7.90
CA ASN A 205 34.92 2.34 8.76
C ASN A 205 36.20 2.17 7.93
N HIS A 206 37.08 3.17 7.96
CA HIS A 206 38.35 3.22 7.23
C HIS A 206 39.19 1.93 7.34
N PHE A 207 39.29 1.32 8.52
CA PHE A 207 40.06 0.06 8.69
C PHE A 207 39.39 -1.14 8.00
N ILE A 208 38.05 -1.18 7.98
CA ILE A 208 37.29 -2.20 7.24
C ILE A 208 37.40 -1.96 5.73
N ARG A 209 37.47 -0.68 5.32
CA ARG A 209 37.64 -0.25 3.93
C ARG A 209 38.99 -0.65 3.35
N GLU A 210 40.10 -0.45 4.07
CA GLU A 210 41.43 -0.91 3.67
C GLU A 210 41.49 -2.44 3.47
N ILE A 211 40.85 -3.20 4.36
CA ILE A 211 40.77 -4.66 4.26
C ILE A 211 39.96 -5.08 3.02
N ILE A 212 38.83 -4.42 2.77
CA ILE A 212 37.98 -4.72 1.61
C ILE A 212 38.68 -4.32 0.30
N GLU A 213 39.34 -3.16 0.22
CA GLU A 213 40.15 -2.77 -0.96
C GLU A 213 41.22 -3.84 -1.24
N ALA A 214 41.97 -4.24 -0.21
CA ALA A 214 42.99 -5.27 -0.34
C ALA A 214 42.42 -6.61 -0.80
N MET A 215 41.21 -6.98 -0.38
CA MET A 215 40.51 -8.19 -0.84
C MET A 215 40.03 -8.07 -2.30
N LEU A 216 39.32 -7.01 -2.67
CA LEU A 216 38.82 -6.80 -4.04
C LEU A 216 39.97 -6.84 -5.06
N LYS A 217 41.06 -6.16 -4.73
CA LYS A 217 42.29 -6.06 -5.52
C LYS A 217 43.08 -7.36 -5.60
N ALA A 218 43.16 -8.13 -4.50
CA ALA A 218 43.87 -9.42 -4.48
C ALA A 218 43.12 -10.55 -5.22
N TYR A 219 41.80 -10.38 -5.42
CA TYR A 219 40.94 -11.31 -6.16
C TYR A 219 40.44 -10.71 -7.50
N GLU A 220 41.12 -9.68 -8.03
CA GLU A 220 40.89 -9.05 -9.34
C GLU A 220 39.41 -8.74 -9.67
N GLN A 221 38.65 -8.29 -8.66
CA GLN A 221 37.21 -8.09 -8.77
C GLN A 221 36.84 -6.94 -9.69
N LYS A 222 35.63 -7.00 -10.28
CA LYS A 222 35.14 -6.06 -11.28
C LYS A 222 33.76 -5.52 -10.92
N LEU A 223 33.54 -4.23 -11.19
CA LEU A 223 32.24 -3.58 -11.01
C LEU A 223 31.16 -4.12 -11.95
N PHE A 224 31.54 -4.59 -13.15
CA PHE A 224 30.64 -5.25 -14.09
C PHE A 224 30.98 -6.74 -14.19
N VAL A 225 29.96 -7.58 -14.03
CA VAL A 225 30.03 -9.05 -14.10
C VAL A 225 28.98 -9.57 -15.07
N THR A 226 29.21 -10.78 -15.59
CA THR A 226 28.28 -11.47 -16.51
C THR A 226 27.89 -12.81 -15.90
N HIS A 227 26.60 -13.00 -15.67
CA HIS A 227 26.03 -14.24 -15.13
C HIS A 227 24.82 -14.67 -15.96
N THR A 228 24.38 -15.91 -15.78
CA THR A 228 23.09 -16.37 -16.30
C THR A 228 21.92 -15.71 -15.55
N VAL A 229 20.75 -15.66 -16.19
CA VAL A 229 19.52 -15.14 -15.54
C VAL A 229 19.10 -16.00 -14.33
N ASP A 230 19.32 -17.31 -14.39
CA ASP A 230 19.06 -18.26 -13.30
C ASP A 230 19.94 -17.96 -12.07
N GLU A 231 21.22 -17.67 -12.29
CA GLU A 231 22.16 -17.20 -11.25
C GLU A 231 21.75 -15.84 -10.66
N LEU A 232 21.42 -14.85 -11.50
CA LEU A 232 21.05 -13.51 -11.02
C LEU A 232 19.73 -13.50 -10.23
N LEU A 233 18.76 -14.34 -10.59
CA LEU A 233 17.51 -14.50 -9.85
C LEU A 233 17.70 -15.37 -8.59
N TRP A 234 18.10 -16.63 -8.77
CA TRP A 234 17.97 -17.66 -7.73
C TRP A 234 19.24 -17.87 -6.91
N GLY A 235 20.40 -17.46 -7.44
CA GLY A 235 21.64 -17.28 -6.70
C GLY A 235 22.87 -17.90 -7.34
N TYR A 236 23.98 -17.16 -7.34
CA TYR A 236 25.33 -17.67 -7.56
C TYR A 236 26.17 -17.57 -6.29
N LYS A 237 27.30 -18.28 -6.25
CA LYS A 237 28.28 -18.18 -5.17
C LYS A 237 29.26 -17.05 -5.49
N ASP A 238 29.33 -16.04 -4.64
CA ASP A 238 30.23 -14.90 -4.80
C ASP A 238 31.55 -15.15 -4.05
N GLU A 239 32.68 -14.72 -4.61
CA GLU A 239 34.01 -14.98 -4.06
C GLU A 239 34.26 -14.15 -2.79
N ILE A 240 33.87 -12.88 -2.79
CA ILE A 240 34.11 -11.94 -1.68
C ILE A 240 33.19 -12.26 -0.51
N LEU A 241 31.90 -12.54 -0.76
CA LEU A 241 30.98 -13.05 0.24
C LEU A 241 31.43 -14.42 0.78
N SER A 242 32.04 -15.28 -0.05
CA SER A 242 32.62 -16.55 0.42
C SER A 242 33.80 -16.36 1.39
N LEU A 243 34.65 -15.35 1.16
CA LEU A 243 35.75 -15.01 2.07
C LEU A 243 35.21 -14.37 3.36
N ILE A 244 34.22 -13.48 3.26
CA ILE A 244 33.58 -12.85 4.41
C ILE A 244 32.85 -13.89 5.27
N HIS A 245 32.18 -14.88 4.66
CA HIS A 245 31.47 -15.96 5.37
C HIS A 245 32.37 -16.76 6.32
N ILE A 246 33.66 -16.94 5.99
CA ILE A 246 34.65 -17.61 6.86
C ILE A 246 34.86 -16.86 8.18
N LEU A 247 34.77 -15.52 8.16
CA LEU A 247 34.92 -14.65 9.33
C LEU A 247 33.57 -14.32 9.99
N ARG A 248 32.48 -14.34 9.21
CA ARG A 248 31.12 -13.98 9.58
C ARG A 248 30.12 -14.97 8.98
N PRO A 249 29.92 -16.14 9.63
CA PRO A 249 29.04 -17.20 9.11
C PRO A 249 27.56 -16.79 8.96
N ASP A 250 27.16 -15.66 9.55
CA ASP A 250 25.84 -15.04 9.40
C ASP A 250 25.63 -14.36 8.03
N ILE A 251 26.70 -14.06 7.29
CA ILE A 251 26.64 -13.53 5.93
C ILE A 251 26.65 -14.70 4.95
N SER A 252 25.64 -14.77 4.06
CA SER A 252 25.56 -15.81 3.02
C SER A 252 26.72 -15.69 2.02
N PRO A 253 27.39 -16.79 1.63
CA PRO A 253 28.36 -16.80 0.53
C PRO A 253 27.70 -16.81 -0.87
N TYR A 254 26.36 -16.87 -0.92
CA TYR A 254 25.55 -16.81 -2.14
C TYR A 254 24.77 -15.50 -2.21
N PHE A 255 24.69 -14.93 -3.42
CA PHE A 255 23.89 -13.77 -3.75
C PHE A 255 22.97 -14.06 -4.95
N GLY A 256 21.74 -13.55 -4.90
CA GLY A 256 20.79 -13.51 -6.01
C GLY A 256 19.61 -12.60 -5.63
N LEU A 257 18.96 -11.99 -6.62
CA LEU A 257 17.92 -10.96 -6.43
C LEU A 257 16.65 -11.51 -5.77
N LEU A 258 16.40 -12.81 -5.92
CA LEU A 258 15.38 -13.60 -5.24
C LEU A 258 15.99 -14.84 -4.53
N PHE A 259 17.27 -14.78 -4.15
CA PHE A 259 17.95 -15.87 -3.43
C PHE A 259 17.18 -16.21 -2.15
N GLY A 260 16.88 -17.50 -1.97
CA GLY A 260 16.12 -17.99 -0.82
C GLY A 260 14.63 -17.61 -0.80
N LYS A 261 14.06 -16.96 -1.82
CA LYS A 261 12.61 -16.66 -1.91
C LYS A 261 11.75 -17.75 -2.56
N ASN A 262 12.36 -18.72 -3.26
CA ASN A 262 11.59 -19.75 -3.97
C ASN A 262 11.14 -20.88 -3.01
N GLY A 263 9.84 -21.01 -2.78
CA GLY A 263 9.27 -22.00 -1.86
C GLY A 263 9.19 -21.53 -0.41
N THR A 264 9.33 -20.22 -0.16
CA THR A 264 9.27 -19.62 1.17
C THR A 264 8.13 -18.60 1.26
N ASN A 265 8.01 -17.93 2.41
CA ASN A 265 7.16 -16.76 2.62
C ASN A 265 8.02 -15.53 2.93
N ASP A 266 7.34 -14.39 3.05
CA ASP A 266 7.89 -13.08 3.38
C ASP A 266 7.57 -12.62 4.83
N GLY A 267 7.11 -13.53 5.69
CA GLY A 267 6.89 -13.29 7.12
C GLY A 267 5.58 -13.86 7.68
N ASP A 268 5.47 -13.82 9.00
CA ASP A 268 4.25 -14.14 9.75
C ASP A 268 3.29 -12.94 9.72
N TYR A 269 2.09 -13.12 9.14
CA TYR A 269 1.04 -12.11 9.11
C TYR A 269 -0.08 -12.43 10.11
N VAL A 270 -0.71 -11.40 10.65
CA VAL A 270 -2.01 -11.46 11.33
C VAL A 270 -2.97 -10.53 10.62
N PHE A 271 -4.06 -11.09 10.09
CA PHE A 271 -5.11 -10.40 9.36
C PHE A 271 -6.40 -10.29 10.18
N LEU A 272 -7.22 -9.28 9.88
CA LEU A 272 -8.63 -9.23 10.28
C LEU A 272 -9.49 -10.04 9.30
N THR A 273 -10.43 -10.84 9.81
CA THR A 273 -11.23 -11.75 8.98
C THR A 273 -12.42 -11.10 8.28
N GLY A 274 -12.86 -9.94 8.77
CA GLY A 274 -14.10 -9.27 8.36
C GLY A 274 -15.34 -9.65 9.20
N GLU A 275 -15.23 -10.59 10.16
CA GLU A 275 -16.33 -11.01 11.05
C GLU A 275 -16.78 -9.86 11.99
N ASP A 276 -15.89 -8.91 12.29
CA ASP A 276 -16.20 -7.67 13.04
C ASP A 276 -16.86 -6.60 12.15
N ASN A 277 -16.32 -6.42 10.94
CA ASN A 277 -16.71 -5.41 9.96
C ASN A 277 -16.11 -5.76 8.60
N TYR A 278 -16.92 -5.86 7.55
CA TYR A 278 -16.44 -6.14 6.19
C TYR A 278 -15.38 -5.15 5.68
N LEU A 279 -15.43 -3.88 6.13
CA LEU A 279 -14.42 -2.87 5.78
C LEU A 279 -13.02 -3.22 6.31
N ASN A 280 -12.91 -4.19 7.23
CA ASN A 280 -11.65 -4.70 7.77
C ASN A 280 -11.18 -6.01 7.12
N PHE A 281 -11.94 -6.58 6.19
CA PHE A 281 -11.61 -7.85 5.51
C PHE A 281 -10.16 -7.86 4.97
N THR A 282 -9.40 -8.88 5.39
CA THR A 282 -7.97 -9.13 5.09
C THR A 282 -7.00 -7.96 5.36
N LYS A 283 -7.36 -6.98 6.19
CA LYS A 283 -6.41 -5.96 6.65
C LYS A 283 -5.35 -6.57 7.57
N ILE A 284 -4.11 -6.14 7.41
CA ILE A 284 -2.99 -6.56 8.25
C ILE A 284 -3.04 -5.80 9.58
N VAL A 285 -2.92 -6.52 10.70
CA VAL A 285 -2.77 -5.98 12.06
C VAL A 285 -1.31 -6.04 12.50
N GLU A 286 -0.65 -7.16 12.23
CA GLU A 286 0.73 -7.44 12.60
C GLU A 286 1.46 -8.15 11.45
N TRP A 287 2.74 -7.79 11.25
CA TRP A 287 3.68 -8.49 10.38
C TRP A 287 4.96 -8.75 11.17
N ASN A 288 5.44 -10.00 11.18
CA ASN A 288 6.58 -10.48 11.98
C ASN A 288 6.49 -10.05 13.47
N GLY A 289 5.27 -10.10 14.03
CA GLY A 289 4.97 -9.72 15.42
C GLY A 289 5.01 -8.21 15.72
N LYS A 290 5.10 -7.34 14.69
CA LYS A 290 5.09 -5.88 14.84
C LYS A 290 3.83 -5.26 14.20
N ARG A 291 3.27 -4.23 14.86
CA ARG A 291 2.14 -3.40 14.34
C ARG A 291 2.60 -2.21 13.50
N SER A 292 3.91 -1.94 13.49
CA SER A 292 4.55 -0.89 12.73
C SER A 292 5.96 -1.33 12.36
N LEU A 293 6.50 -0.74 11.30
CA LEU A 293 7.90 -0.89 10.91
C LEU A 293 8.81 -0.11 11.89
N ASP A 294 10.11 -0.34 11.77
CA ASP A 294 11.18 0.33 12.54
C ASP A 294 12.34 0.77 11.62
N TRP A 295 12.02 1.04 10.34
CA TRP A 295 13.00 1.39 9.29
C TRP A 295 12.99 2.87 8.91
N TRP A 296 11.84 3.55 9.06
CA TRP A 296 11.61 4.90 8.55
C TRP A 296 11.67 5.95 9.67
N THR A 297 11.88 7.23 9.33
CA THR A 297 12.21 8.26 10.35
C THR A 297 10.99 8.85 11.06
N THR A 298 9.76 8.49 10.67
CA THR A 298 8.53 8.98 11.30
C THR A 298 7.54 7.83 11.56
N ASP A 299 6.71 7.97 12.59
CA ASP A 299 5.69 6.98 12.94
C ASP A 299 4.71 6.72 11.79
N ILE A 300 4.35 7.78 11.03
CA ILE A 300 3.44 7.71 9.87
C ILE A 300 4.06 6.87 8.76
N CYS A 301 5.34 7.08 8.44
CA CYS A 301 6.04 6.27 7.43
C CYS A 301 6.21 4.80 7.86
N ASN A 302 6.23 4.54 9.16
CA ASN A 302 6.29 3.18 9.72
C ASN A 302 4.93 2.48 9.85
N MET A 303 3.81 3.12 9.52
CA MET A 303 2.49 2.47 9.61
C MET A 303 2.34 1.32 8.60
N ILE A 304 1.86 0.17 9.08
CA ILE A 304 1.40 -0.95 8.25
C ILE A 304 -0.09 -0.70 7.98
N ASN A 305 -0.46 -0.36 6.75
CA ASN A 305 -1.81 0.08 6.37
C ASN A 305 -2.38 -0.79 5.25
N GLY A 306 -3.64 -1.21 5.40
CA GLY A 306 -4.39 -1.91 4.37
C GLY A 306 -4.17 -3.42 4.35
N THR A 307 -4.21 -4.01 3.15
CA THR A 307 -4.13 -5.47 2.93
C THR A 307 -2.75 -5.89 2.41
N ASP A 308 -2.54 -7.18 2.15
CA ASP A 308 -1.36 -7.71 1.45
C ASP A 308 -1.37 -7.42 -0.07
N GLY A 309 -2.47 -6.86 -0.59
CA GLY A 309 -2.66 -6.54 -2.00
C GLY A 309 -3.19 -7.68 -2.86
N ASP A 310 -3.41 -8.88 -2.28
CA ASP A 310 -4.00 -10.03 -3.00
C ASP A 310 -5.54 -9.96 -3.02
N SER A 311 -6.16 -9.23 -2.08
CA SER A 311 -7.59 -8.92 -2.08
C SER A 311 -7.92 -7.65 -1.27
N PHE A 312 -9.15 -7.16 -1.41
CA PHE A 312 -9.67 -5.95 -0.77
C PHE A 312 -11.03 -6.23 -0.11
N HIS A 313 -11.52 -5.29 0.71
CA HIS A 313 -12.87 -5.37 1.25
C HIS A 313 -13.94 -5.27 0.14
N PRO A 314 -15.13 -5.84 0.34
CA PRO A 314 -16.25 -5.65 -0.58
C PRO A 314 -16.83 -4.23 -0.51
N LEU A 315 -17.78 -3.97 -1.42
CA LEU A 315 -18.58 -2.73 -1.52
C LEU A 315 -17.74 -1.45 -1.72
N ILE A 316 -16.71 -1.56 -2.56
CA ILE A 316 -15.75 -0.51 -2.89
C ILE A 316 -16.43 0.68 -3.58
N THR A 317 -15.99 1.89 -3.21
CA THR A 317 -16.44 3.17 -3.75
C THR A 317 -15.31 3.91 -4.46
N LYS A 318 -15.60 4.49 -5.63
CA LYS A 318 -14.60 5.19 -6.48
C LYS A 318 -13.95 6.40 -5.79
N GLU A 319 -14.58 6.93 -4.74
CA GLU A 319 -14.08 8.04 -3.92
C GLU A 319 -12.99 7.62 -2.91
N GLU A 320 -12.83 6.32 -2.63
CA GLU A 320 -11.93 5.86 -1.57
C GLU A 320 -10.51 5.50 -2.05
N VAL A 321 -9.57 5.54 -1.12
CA VAL A 321 -8.15 5.25 -1.33
C VAL A 321 -7.82 3.91 -0.68
N LEU A 322 -7.43 2.93 -1.50
CA LEU A 322 -7.13 1.58 -1.02
C LEU A 322 -5.64 1.51 -0.66
N TYR A 323 -5.34 1.08 0.57
CA TYR A 323 -3.97 0.91 1.06
C TYR A 323 -3.51 -0.54 0.91
N VAL A 324 -2.21 -0.72 0.65
CA VAL A 324 -1.53 -2.01 0.55
C VAL A 324 -0.19 -1.93 1.26
N PHE A 325 0.13 -2.90 2.12
CA PHE A 325 1.48 -3.08 2.63
C PHE A 325 2.27 -3.99 1.69
N SER A 326 3.43 -3.51 1.21
CA SER A 326 4.31 -4.26 0.33
C SER A 326 5.64 -4.53 1.02
N SER A 327 5.86 -5.79 1.40
CA SER A 327 7.12 -6.28 1.98
C SER A 327 8.30 -6.15 1.01
N ASP A 328 8.05 -6.23 -0.31
CA ASP A 328 9.05 -5.99 -1.34
C ASP A 328 9.51 -4.52 -1.37
N LEU A 329 8.58 -3.56 -1.28
CA LEU A 329 8.87 -2.12 -1.18
C LEU A 329 9.24 -1.65 0.23
N CYS A 330 9.07 -2.50 1.24
CA CYS A 330 9.35 -2.22 2.64
C CYS A 330 8.53 -1.06 3.25
N ARG A 331 7.35 -0.75 2.68
CA ARG A 331 6.45 0.29 3.18
C ARG A 331 5.01 0.01 2.79
N SER A 332 4.09 0.71 3.45
CA SER A 332 2.74 0.89 2.95
C SER A 332 2.71 1.86 1.77
N VAL A 333 1.89 1.52 0.79
CA VAL A 333 1.55 2.34 -0.39
C VAL A 333 0.02 2.45 -0.49
N HIS A 334 -0.47 3.21 -1.46
CA HIS A 334 -1.90 3.28 -1.76
C HIS A 334 -2.14 3.33 -3.27
N VAL A 335 -3.37 3.02 -3.68
CA VAL A 335 -3.86 3.14 -5.05
C VAL A 335 -5.13 3.98 -5.09
N THR A 336 -5.32 4.69 -6.20
CA THR A 336 -6.44 5.61 -6.43
C THR A 336 -7.23 5.22 -7.67
N PHE A 337 -8.56 5.43 -7.64
CA PHE A 337 -9.42 5.19 -8.79
C PHE A 337 -8.99 6.02 -10.01
N SER A 338 -8.96 5.39 -11.18
CA SER A 338 -8.60 6.02 -12.46
C SER A 338 -9.75 5.96 -13.48
N ASP A 339 -10.26 4.76 -13.82
CA ASP A 339 -11.39 4.61 -14.74
C ASP A 339 -12.19 3.29 -14.53
N PHE A 340 -13.23 3.09 -15.34
CA PHE A 340 -14.11 1.92 -15.28
C PHE A 340 -13.74 0.90 -16.37
N LYS A 341 -13.54 -0.37 -15.99
CA LYS A 341 -13.27 -1.49 -16.91
C LYS A 341 -14.38 -2.53 -16.89
N SER A 342 -14.31 -3.44 -17.86
CA SER A 342 -15.11 -4.67 -17.91
C SER A 342 -14.18 -5.84 -18.24
N ILE A 343 -14.07 -6.81 -17.33
CA ILE A 343 -13.18 -7.98 -17.45
C ILE A 343 -14.06 -9.21 -17.55
N HIS A 344 -14.02 -9.93 -18.69
CA HIS A 344 -14.94 -11.04 -19.03
C HIS A 344 -16.43 -10.75 -18.76
N GLY A 345 -16.84 -9.47 -18.90
CA GLY A 345 -18.22 -9.02 -18.67
C GLY A 345 -18.61 -8.90 -17.19
N LEU A 346 -17.65 -8.82 -16.27
CA LEU A 346 -17.80 -8.34 -14.90
C LEU A 346 -17.35 -6.85 -14.84
N PRO A 347 -18.05 -5.98 -14.11
CA PRO A 347 -17.59 -4.60 -13.91
C PRO A 347 -16.36 -4.58 -13.00
N ALA A 348 -15.42 -3.68 -13.29
CA ALA A 348 -14.26 -3.42 -12.45
C ALA A 348 -13.95 -1.91 -12.35
N PHE A 349 -13.37 -1.52 -11.22
CA PHE A 349 -12.74 -0.22 -11.03
C PHE A 349 -11.24 -0.39 -11.23
N HIS A 350 -10.66 0.42 -12.12
CA HIS A 350 -9.22 0.47 -12.37
C HIS A 350 -8.58 1.38 -11.32
N TYR A 351 -7.81 0.80 -10.41
CA TYR A 351 -7.00 1.52 -9.44
C TYR A 351 -5.53 1.50 -9.89
N THR A 352 -4.87 2.65 -9.85
CA THR A 352 -3.44 2.80 -10.21
C THR A 352 -2.65 3.34 -9.02
N VAL A 353 -1.34 3.09 -8.99
CA VAL A 353 -0.46 3.75 -8.01
C VAL A 353 -0.18 5.18 -8.51
N PRO A 354 -0.56 6.22 -7.74
CA PRO A 354 -0.33 7.60 -8.13
C PRO A 354 1.12 8.03 -7.86
N ALA A 355 1.63 8.98 -8.64
CA ALA A 355 3.04 9.41 -8.59
C ALA A 355 3.44 9.96 -7.21
N GLU A 356 2.47 10.49 -6.48
CA GLU A 356 2.55 10.95 -5.09
C GLU A 356 3.11 9.90 -4.13
N VAL A 357 2.99 8.60 -4.41
CA VAL A 357 3.53 7.53 -3.53
C VAL A 357 5.06 7.53 -3.47
N LEU A 358 5.74 7.89 -4.56
CA LEU A 358 7.20 7.97 -4.65
C LEU A 358 7.72 9.41 -4.87
N SER A 359 6.88 10.43 -4.76
CA SER A 359 7.26 11.82 -4.99
C SER A 359 8.08 12.41 -3.83
N ASN A 360 8.96 13.37 -4.13
CA ASN A 360 9.74 14.08 -3.13
C ASN A 360 8.90 15.17 -2.43
N THR A 361 8.06 14.75 -1.48
CA THR A 361 7.12 15.60 -0.72
C THR A 361 7.41 15.61 0.78
N SER A 362 6.81 16.54 1.52
CA SER A 362 6.83 16.58 3.00
C SER A 362 6.44 15.25 3.62
N ASP A 363 5.44 14.60 3.04
CA ASP A 363 4.76 13.44 3.61
C ASP A 363 5.57 12.16 3.35
N ASN A 364 6.31 12.12 2.23
CA ASN A 364 7.29 11.06 1.94
C ASN A 364 8.68 11.31 2.57
N ALA A 365 8.97 12.48 3.13
CA ALA A 365 10.31 12.82 3.64
C ALA A 365 10.83 11.88 4.74
N GLY A 366 9.94 11.14 5.41
CA GLY A 366 10.30 10.12 6.39
C GLY A 366 10.80 8.78 5.80
N PHE A 367 10.60 8.55 4.50
CA PHE A 367 11.16 7.41 3.76
C PHE A 367 12.61 7.66 3.27
N CYS A 368 13.20 8.79 3.64
CA CYS A 368 14.53 9.21 3.22
C CYS A 368 15.48 9.31 4.43
N PRO A 369 16.03 8.19 4.94
CA PRO A 369 17.03 8.22 6.01
C PRO A 369 18.43 8.62 5.46
N PRO A 370 19.18 9.53 6.12
CA PRO A 370 18.79 10.38 7.25
C PRO A 370 17.80 11.47 6.82
N SER A 371 16.83 11.76 7.70
CA SER A 371 15.57 12.47 7.40
C SER A 371 15.72 13.67 6.45
N GLY A 372 15.01 13.64 5.33
CA GLY A 372 15.00 14.71 4.31
C GLY A 372 16.06 14.57 3.21
N ASN A 373 16.98 13.60 3.29
CA ASN A 373 17.98 13.34 2.24
C ASN A 373 17.42 12.45 1.10
N CYS A 374 16.35 12.91 0.43
CA CYS A 374 15.72 12.17 -0.66
C CYS A 374 16.51 12.28 -1.97
N LEU A 375 16.67 11.16 -2.69
CA LEU A 375 17.36 11.14 -3.99
C LEU A 375 16.60 11.90 -5.10
N GLY A 376 15.27 11.95 -5.01
CA GLY A 376 14.37 12.54 -6.00
C GLY A 376 13.03 11.81 -6.05
N SER A 377 12.13 12.30 -6.88
CA SER A 377 10.80 11.73 -7.11
C SER A 377 10.86 10.51 -8.03
N GLY A 378 10.03 9.50 -7.74
CA GLY A 378 9.92 8.23 -8.47
C GLY A 378 10.90 7.15 -8.04
N VAL A 379 11.68 7.38 -6.97
CA VAL A 379 12.67 6.42 -6.45
C VAL A 379 12.60 6.32 -4.92
N LEU A 380 12.86 5.13 -4.37
CA LEU A 380 12.86 4.85 -2.93
C LEU A 380 14.15 4.12 -2.54
N ASN A 381 14.90 4.64 -1.56
CA ASN A 381 16.04 3.92 -1.00
C ASN A 381 15.56 2.80 -0.08
N ALA A 382 15.75 1.54 -0.49
CA ALA A 382 15.33 0.35 0.25
C ALA A 382 16.47 -0.29 1.07
N SER A 383 17.69 0.29 1.06
CA SER A 383 18.88 -0.27 1.70
C SER A 383 18.65 -0.78 3.13
N ILE A 384 17.90 -0.01 3.94
CA ILE A 384 17.57 -0.34 5.34
C ILE A 384 16.88 -1.70 5.54
N CYS A 385 16.06 -2.15 4.57
CA CYS A 385 15.38 -3.43 4.63
C CYS A 385 16.02 -4.52 3.75
N LYS A 386 17.07 -4.19 2.98
CA LYS A 386 17.84 -5.11 2.13
C LYS A 386 19.26 -5.30 2.66
N ASN A 387 19.40 -5.48 3.97
CA ASN A 387 20.67 -5.73 4.68
C ASN A 387 21.77 -4.68 4.43
N GLY A 388 21.41 -3.43 4.16
CA GLY A 388 22.36 -2.34 3.88
C GLY A 388 22.89 -2.29 2.44
N ALA A 389 22.48 -3.22 1.56
CA ALA A 389 22.83 -3.14 0.14
C ALA A 389 22.32 -1.83 -0.50
N PRO A 390 23.03 -1.21 -1.45
CA PRO A 390 22.66 0.08 -2.05
C PRO A 390 21.48 -0.01 -3.05
N ILE A 391 20.41 -0.73 -2.69
CA ILE A 391 19.24 -1.01 -3.53
C ILE A 391 18.24 0.15 -3.49
N ILE A 392 17.89 0.65 -4.67
CA ILE A 392 16.90 1.69 -4.90
C ILE A 392 15.73 1.09 -5.71
N MET A 393 14.51 1.21 -5.22
CA MET A 393 13.30 0.76 -5.90
C MET A 393 12.71 1.88 -6.76
N SER A 394 12.15 1.57 -7.92
CA SER A 394 11.38 2.49 -8.77
C SER A 394 10.29 1.74 -9.55
N PHE A 395 9.52 2.45 -10.37
CA PHE A 395 8.77 1.82 -11.47
C PHE A 395 9.68 1.53 -12.67
N PRO A 396 9.27 0.65 -13.61
CA PRO A 396 10.05 0.31 -14.80
C PRO A 396 10.40 1.52 -15.66
N HIS A 397 11.60 1.51 -16.24
CA HIS A 397 12.22 2.61 -17.00
C HIS A 397 12.17 3.99 -16.30
N PHE A 398 12.05 4.02 -14.97
CA PHE A 398 11.80 5.23 -14.16
C PHE A 398 10.50 5.96 -14.53
N TYR A 399 9.43 5.22 -14.84
CA TYR A 399 8.07 5.76 -14.93
C TYR A 399 7.68 6.52 -13.64
N GLN A 400 6.92 7.61 -13.79
CA GLN A 400 6.59 8.59 -12.72
C GLN A 400 7.79 9.27 -12.01
N ALA A 401 9.03 9.13 -12.50
CA ALA A 401 10.21 9.74 -11.87
C ALA A 401 10.65 11.07 -12.50
N GLU A 402 11.58 11.76 -11.82
CA GLU A 402 12.28 12.93 -12.37
C GLU A 402 13.12 12.56 -13.60
N GLU A 403 13.06 13.38 -14.66
CA GLU A 403 13.77 13.19 -15.93
C GLU A 403 15.29 13.01 -15.76
N LYS A 404 15.88 13.47 -14.66
CA LYS A 404 17.29 13.24 -14.33
C LYS A 404 17.66 11.74 -14.24
N PHE A 405 16.71 10.85 -13.92
CA PHE A 405 16.96 9.41 -13.85
C PHE A 405 16.89 8.76 -15.24
N THR A 406 15.91 9.12 -16.07
CA THR A 406 15.79 8.64 -17.45
C THR A 406 16.93 9.16 -18.32
N SER A 407 17.19 10.47 -18.27
CA SER A 407 18.26 11.12 -19.04
C SER A 407 19.67 10.76 -18.59
N ALA A 408 19.87 10.17 -17.41
CA ALA A 408 21.15 9.62 -16.96
C ALA A 408 21.58 8.34 -17.70
N ILE A 409 20.66 7.61 -18.34
CA ILE A 409 20.93 6.32 -19.02
C ILE A 409 20.39 6.33 -20.46
N HIS A 410 20.98 5.55 -21.37
CA HIS A 410 20.39 5.24 -22.68
C HIS A 410 19.70 3.87 -22.61
N GLY A 411 18.46 3.78 -23.09
CA GLY A 411 17.58 2.60 -22.97
C GLY A 411 16.36 2.81 -22.06
N MET A 412 16.31 3.90 -21.29
CA MET A 412 15.16 4.23 -20.43
C MET A 412 14.06 4.94 -21.24
N ASN A 413 12.97 4.22 -21.54
CA ASN A 413 11.86 4.68 -22.37
C ASN A 413 10.50 4.54 -21.64
N PRO A 414 10.23 5.30 -20.56
CA PRO A 414 9.00 5.11 -19.79
C PRO A 414 7.75 5.56 -20.56
N ASN A 415 6.86 4.61 -20.85
CA ASN A 415 5.45 4.87 -21.20
C ASN A 415 4.51 4.45 -20.05
N LYS A 416 3.20 4.73 -20.17
CA LYS A 416 2.22 4.40 -19.12
C LYS A 416 1.81 2.93 -19.22
N GLU A 417 1.42 2.50 -20.41
CA GLU A 417 0.76 1.24 -20.72
C GLU A 417 1.59 0.02 -20.27
N ASP A 418 2.88 0.04 -20.57
CA ASP A 418 3.82 -1.04 -20.27
C ASP A 418 4.35 -0.97 -18.83
N HIS A 419 4.41 0.21 -18.19
CA HIS A 419 5.13 0.39 -16.91
C HIS A 419 4.27 0.82 -15.71
N GLU A 420 3.00 1.18 -15.89
CA GLU A 420 2.12 1.49 -14.74
C GLU A 420 1.82 0.24 -13.90
N THR A 421 1.74 0.42 -12.59
CA THR A 421 1.16 -0.58 -11.68
C THR A 421 -0.32 -0.30 -11.50
N PHE A 422 -1.16 -1.29 -11.77
CA PHE A 422 -2.61 -1.20 -11.68
C PHE A 422 -3.27 -2.48 -11.14
N VAL A 423 -4.49 -2.33 -10.64
CA VAL A 423 -5.38 -3.41 -10.20
C VAL A 423 -6.83 -3.11 -10.61
N ASP A 424 -7.44 -4.02 -11.36
CA ASP A 424 -8.85 -3.98 -11.78
C ASP A 424 -9.67 -4.80 -10.78
N ILE A 425 -10.33 -4.11 -9.84
CA ILE A 425 -11.05 -4.74 -8.72
C ILE A 425 -12.55 -4.77 -9.04
N ASN A 426 -13.25 -5.89 -8.83
CA ASN A 426 -14.70 -5.91 -8.87
C ASN A 426 -15.26 -5.13 -7.67
N PRO A 427 -15.99 -4.01 -7.86
CA PRO A 427 -16.32 -3.12 -6.76
C PRO A 427 -17.30 -3.72 -5.76
N LEU A 428 -18.14 -4.67 -6.19
CA LEU A 428 -19.08 -5.35 -5.30
C LEU A 428 -18.35 -6.30 -4.34
N THR A 429 -17.42 -7.12 -4.84
CA THR A 429 -16.76 -8.19 -4.05
C THR A 429 -15.39 -7.83 -3.47
N GLY A 430 -14.68 -6.81 -3.97
CA GLY A 430 -13.28 -6.57 -3.58
C GLY A 430 -12.28 -7.58 -4.18
N ILE A 431 -12.75 -8.49 -5.04
CA ILE A 431 -11.92 -9.49 -5.72
C ILE A 431 -11.23 -8.86 -6.93
N ILE A 432 -9.93 -9.12 -7.06
CA ILE A 432 -9.11 -8.70 -8.20
C ILE A 432 -9.47 -9.54 -9.42
N LEU A 433 -9.84 -8.88 -10.53
CA LEU A 433 -10.13 -9.55 -11.80
C LEU A 433 -8.92 -9.54 -12.74
N LYS A 434 -8.10 -8.49 -12.68
CA LYS A 434 -6.85 -8.36 -13.43
C LYS A 434 -5.90 -7.43 -12.66
N ALA A 435 -4.60 -7.67 -12.68
CA ALA A 435 -3.63 -6.73 -12.14
C ALA A 435 -2.27 -6.87 -12.83
N ALA A 436 -1.44 -5.83 -12.69
CA ALA A 436 0.00 -5.92 -12.91
C ALA A 436 0.72 -5.05 -11.86
N LYS A 437 1.41 -5.70 -10.92
CA LYS A 437 2.36 -5.08 -9.98
C LYS A 437 3.72 -5.04 -10.66
N LYS A 438 4.21 -3.83 -10.98
CA LYS A 438 5.45 -3.63 -11.75
C LYS A 438 6.48 -2.86 -10.93
N LEU A 439 7.64 -3.46 -10.67
CA LEU A 439 8.68 -2.89 -9.81
C LEU A 439 10.08 -3.09 -10.41
N GLN A 440 10.89 -2.04 -10.41
CA GLN A 440 12.26 -2.03 -10.88
C GLN A 440 13.26 -2.00 -9.71
N ILE A 441 14.26 -2.88 -9.79
CA ILE A 441 15.40 -2.95 -8.87
C ILE A 441 16.56 -2.19 -9.51
N ASN A 442 17.09 -1.23 -8.79
CA ASN A 442 18.23 -0.41 -9.18
C ASN A 442 19.31 -0.44 -8.09
N ILE A 443 20.53 -0.10 -8.46
CA ILE A 443 21.68 0.06 -7.56
C ILE A 443 22.14 1.51 -7.58
N TYR A 444 22.36 2.11 -6.41
CA TYR A 444 23.00 3.41 -6.32
C TYR A 444 24.51 3.26 -6.51
N VAL A 445 25.05 3.85 -7.58
CA VAL A 445 26.49 3.88 -7.87
C VAL A 445 27.03 5.29 -7.78
N LYS A 446 28.31 5.38 -7.39
CA LYS A 446 29.09 6.60 -7.24
C LYS A 446 30.58 6.25 -7.42
N LYS A 447 31.40 7.17 -7.93
CA LYS A 447 32.86 7.06 -7.80
C LYS A 447 33.24 7.04 -6.32
N ILE A 448 34.21 6.21 -5.95
CA ILE A 448 34.78 6.15 -4.61
C ILE A 448 36.30 6.00 -4.74
N ASP A 449 37.08 7.02 -4.34
CA ASP A 449 38.52 7.11 -4.67
C ASP A 449 39.36 5.94 -4.12
N ASP A 450 39.05 5.43 -2.93
CA ASP A 450 39.71 4.26 -2.31
C ASP A 450 39.28 2.91 -2.95
N PHE A 451 38.39 2.89 -3.95
CA PHE A 451 37.97 1.67 -4.66
C PHE A 451 38.16 1.83 -6.17
N ILE A 452 39.30 1.34 -6.66
CA ILE A 452 39.71 1.39 -8.07
C ILE A 452 38.71 0.74 -9.02
N GLU A 453 37.92 -0.21 -8.51
CA GLU A 453 36.85 -0.90 -9.22
C GLU A 453 35.74 0.06 -9.69
N THR A 454 35.57 1.21 -9.00
CA THR A 454 34.58 2.23 -9.37
C THR A 454 35.02 3.14 -10.52
N GLY A 455 36.32 3.21 -10.83
CA GLY A 455 36.86 4.06 -11.89
C GLY A 455 36.44 5.53 -11.78
N ASP A 456 36.02 6.12 -12.89
CA ASP A 456 35.40 7.45 -12.98
C ASP A 456 33.88 7.38 -13.20
N ILE A 457 33.21 6.35 -12.65
CA ILE A 457 31.76 6.15 -12.82
C ILE A 457 30.94 7.34 -12.29
N ARG A 458 29.95 7.76 -13.10
CA ARG A 458 29.00 8.83 -12.72
C ARG A 458 28.15 8.39 -11.52
N THR A 459 27.85 9.33 -10.63
CA THR A 459 26.88 9.11 -9.55
C THR A 459 25.46 9.03 -10.11
N MET A 460 24.81 7.87 -10.02
CA MET A 460 23.50 7.61 -10.62
C MET A 460 22.76 6.44 -9.95
N VAL A 461 21.45 6.33 -10.23
CA VAL A 461 20.63 5.16 -9.92
C VAL A 461 20.63 4.26 -11.15
N PHE A 462 21.31 3.11 -11.07
CA PHE A 462 21.56 2.22 -12.20
C PHE A 462 20.59 1.03 -12.19
N PRO A 463 19.74 0.85 -13.22
CA PRO A 463 18.73 -0.20 -13.23
C PRO A 463 19.35 -1.57 -13.55
N VAL A 464 18.90 -2.62 -12.87
CA VAL A 464 19.38 -4.00 -13.07
C VAL A 464 18.33 -4.85 -13.77
N MET A 465 17.09 -4.80 -13.26
CA MET A 465 15.93 -5.49 -13.81
C MET A 465 14.62 -4.88 -13.30
N TYR A 466 13.51 -5.18 -13.97
CA TYR A 466 12.18 -5.06 -13.38
C TYR A 466 11.40 -6.37 -13.43
N ILE A 467 10.37 -6.43 -12.60
CA ILE A 467 9.42 -7.52 -12.47
C ILE A 467 8.05 -6.99 -12.90
N SER A 468 7.33 -7.75 -13.71
CA SER A 468 5.88 -7.60 -13.91
C SER A 468 5.18 -8.81 -13.31
N GLU A 469 4.55 -8.64 -12.15
CA GLU A 469 3.79 -9.64 -11.41
C GLU A 469 2.31 -9.45 -11.73
N SER A 470 1.76 -10.35 -12.55
CA SER A 470 0.50 -10.14 -13.27
C SER A 470 -0.50 -11.29 -13.09
N VAL A 471 -1.79 -10.93 -13.10
CA VAL A 471 -2.91 -11.87 -12.96
C VAL A 471 -4.06 -11.45 -13.87
N LEU A 472 -4.81 -12.43 -14.37
CA LEU A 472 -6.06 -12.25 -15.10
C LEU A 472 -6.99 -13.43 -14.79
N ILE A 473 -8.20 -13.13 -14.33
CA ILE A 473 -9.25 -14.13 -14.10
C ILE A 473 -9.64 -14.79 -15.44
N ASP A 474 -9.64 -16.12 -15.47
CA ASP A 474 -10.08 -16.90 -16.62
C ASP A 474 -11.60 -16.90 -16.80
N GLU A 475 -12.07 -17.37 -17.95
CA GLU A 475 -13.51 -17.37 -18.27
C GLU A 475 -14.34 -18.32 -17.40
N GLU A 476 -13.76 -19.32 -16.74
CA GLU A 476 -14.52 -20.20 -15.84
C GLU A 476 -14.71 -19.57 -14.48
N ASN A 477 -13.63 -19.14 -13.83
CA ASN A 477 -13.71 -18.42 -12.56
C ASN A 477 -14.53 -17.11 -12.71
N ALA A 478 -14.42 -16.40 -13.84
CA ALA A 478 -15.27 -15.24 -14.11
C ALA A 478 -16.77 -15.60 -14.27
N ARG A 479 -17.11 -16.75 -14.89
CA ARG A 479 -18.50 -17.24 -14.97
C ARG A 479 -19.03 -17.67 -13.60
N GLN A 480 -18.22 -18.35 -12.79
CA GLN A 480 -18.59 -18.75 -11.43
C GLN A 480 -18.86 -17.51 -10.57
N LEU A 481 -17.93 -16.55 -10.52
CA LEU A 481 -18.08 -15.29 -9.80
C LEU A 481 -19.31 -14.48 -10.26
N LYS A 482 -19.57 -14.43 -11.57
CA LYS A 482 -20.77 -13.80 -12.13
C LYS A 482 -22.05 -14.51 -11.72
N SER A 483 -22.03 -15.84 -11.61
CA SER A 483 -23.16 -16.64 -11.12
C SER A 483 -23.43 -16.39 -9.63
N MET A 484 -22.39 -16.32 -8.80
CA MET A 484 -22.46 -16.00 -7.37
C MET A 484 -23.06 -14.60 -7.16
N ILE A 485 -22.51 -13.59 -7.83
CA ILE A 485 -23.00 -12.20 -7.79
C ILE A 485 -24.48 -12.13 -8.22
N ASN A 486 -24.84 -12.75 -9.35
CA ASN A 486 -26.23 -12.73 -9.84
C ASN A 486 -27.18 -13.45 -8.88
N THR A 487 -26.80 -14.61 -8.36
CA THR A 487 -27.62 -15.38 -7.40
C THR A 487 -27.86 -14.56 -6.13
N ALA A 488 -26.81 -13.97 -5.57
CA ALA A 488 -26.91 -13.12 -4.41
C ALA A 488 -27.75 -11.85 -4.66
N MET A 489 -27.62 -11.20 -5.83
CA MET A 489 -28.47 -10.08 -6.22
C MET A 489 -29.93 -10.49 -6.46
N ILE A 490 -30.22 -11.70 -6.93
CA ILE A 490 -31.60 -12.19 -7.08
C ILE A 490 -32.19 -12.43 -5.69
N VAL A 491 -31.50 -13.18 -4.83
CA VAL A 491 -31.97 -13.52 -3.47
C VAL A 491 -32.23 -12.26 -2.63
N THR A 492 -31.34 -11.27 -2.69
CA THR A 492 -31.53 -9.98 -2.01
C THR A 492 -32.71 -9.16 -2.54
N ASN A 493 -33.12 -9.36 -3.80
CA ASN A 493 -34.24 -8.63 -4.41
C ASN A 493 -35.60 -9.36 -4.32
N ILE A 494 -35.64 -10.63 -3.91
CA ILE A 494 -36.91 -11.36 -3.70
C ILE A 494 -37.89 -10.59 -2.79
N PRO A 495 -37.50 -10.00 -1.64
CA PRO A 495 -38.41 -9.23 -0.80
C PRO A 495 -39.05 -8.05 -1.53
N TYR A 496 -38.28 -7.27 -2.29
CA TYR A 496 -38.79 -6.14 -3.07
C TYR A 496 -39.73 -6.59 -4.18
N ILE A 497 -39.45 -7.72 -4.84
CA ILE A 497 -40.34 -8.31 -5.85
C ILE A 497 -41.67 -8.76 -5.22
N VAL A 498 -41.62 -9.43 -4.05
CA VAL A 498 -42.81 -9.86 -3.32
C VAL A 498 -43.64 -8.67 -2.84
N MET A 499 -43.01 -7.60 -2.34
CA MET A 499 -43.71 -6.37 -1.97
C MET A 499 -44.34 -5.66 -3.17
N ALA A 500 -43.62 -5.56 -4.29
CA ALA A 500 -44.15 -4.96 -5.52
C ALA A 500 -45.38 -5.74 -6.05
N LEU A 501 -45.33 -7.07 -6.03
CA LEU A 501 -46.47 -7.94 -6.35
C LEU A 501 -47.63 -7.75 -5.36
N GLY A 502 -47.34 -7.65 -4.05
CA GLY A 502 -48.36 -7.38 -3.02
C GLY A 502 -49.10 -6.05 -3.25
N VAL A 503 -48.35 -4.98 -3.54
CA VAL A 503 -48.93 -3.66 -3.89
C VAL A 503 -49.75 -3.75 -5.19
N PHE A 504 -49.23 -4.42 -6.21
CA PHE A 504 -49.91 -4.60 -7.50
C PHE A 504 -51.25 -5.36 -7.35
N PHE A 505 -51.27 -6.48 -6.62
CA PHE A 505 -52.50 -7.21 -6.35
C PHE A 505 -53.47 -6.41 -5.44
N GLY A 506 -52.97 -5.64 -4.48
CA GLY A 506 -53.78 -4.72 -3.67
C GLY A 506 -54.48 -3.64 -4.51
N LEU A 507 -53.78 -3.06 -5.49
CA LEU A 507 -54.35 -2.09 -6.44
C LEU A 507 -55.41 -2.75 -7.35
N ILE A 508 -55.15 -3.96 -7.86
CA ILE A 508 -56.13 -4.71 -8.66
C ILE A 508 -57.39 -5.02 -7.84
N PHE A 509 -57.24 -5.51 -6.60
CA PHE A 509 -58.36 -5.81 -5.71
C PHE A 509 -59.20 -4.55 -5.43
N THR A 510 -58.54 -3.42 -5.13
CA THR A 510 -59.20 -2.13 -4.91
C THR A 510 -59.97 -1.66 -6.15
N TRP A 511 -59.38 -1.78 -7.34
CA TRP A 511 -60.03 -1.42 -8.60
C TRP A 511 -61.24 -2.31 -8.93
N LEU A 512 -61.17 -3.61 -8.66
CA LEU A 512 -62.29 -4.54 -8.81
C LEU A 512 -63.43 -4.21 -7.82
N ALA A 513 -63.10 -3.92 -6.55
CA ALA A 513 -64.08 -3.55 -5.54
C ALA A 513 -64.83 -2.25 -5.91
N CYS A 514 -64.10 -1.21 -6.31
CA CYS A 514 -64.69 0.06 -6.76
C CYS A 514 -65.58 -0.11 -8.01
N ARG A 515 -65.23 -1.02 -8.93
CA ARG A 515 -66.10 -1.37 -10.07
C ARG A 515 -67.37 -2.13 -9.65
N GLY A 516 -67.28 -3.01 -8.65
CA GLY A 516 -68.45 -3.71 -8.12
C GLY A 516 -69.47 -2.76 -7.49
N GLN A 517 -69.03 -1.82 -6.66
CA GLN A 517 -69.94 -0.88 -5.98
C GLN A 517 -70.69 0.04 -6.98
N ALA A 518 -70.04 0.45 -8.07
CA ALA A 518 -70.68 1.21 -9.15
C ALA A 518 -71.82 0.48 -9.88
N SER A 519 -72.01 -0.83 -9.65
CA SER A 519 -73.13 -1.62 -10.19
C SER A 519 -74.27 -1.87 -9.19
N MET A 520 -74.18 -1.37 -7.95
CA MET A 520 -75.22 -1.55 -6.92
C MET A 520 -76.05 -0.28 -6.64
N ASP A 521 -75.67 0.88 -7.18
CA ASP A 521 -76.41 2.14 -6.99
C ASP A 521 -77.61 2.33 -7.94
N GLU A 522 -77.87 1.40 -8.89
CA GLU A 522 -79.15 1.34 -9.63
C GLU A 522 -80.28 0.69 -8.78
N GLY A 523 -80.41 1.16 -7.54
CA GLY A 523 -81.52 0.82 -6.64
C GLY A 523 -82.81 1.54 -7.06
N THR A 524 -83.86 0.78 -7.37
CA THR A 524 -85.15 1.27 -7.89
C THR A 524 -85.78 2.39 -7.05
N ALA A 525 -86.24 3.45 -7.73
CA ALA A 525 -86.77 4.66 -7.10
C ALA A 525 -88.20 4.56 -6.52
N ASP A 526 -88.82 3.37 -6.52
CA ASP A 526 -90.24 3.18 -6.17
C ASP A 526 -90.55 3.16 -4.66
N GLU A 527 -89.55 3.01 -3.77
CA GLU A 527 -89.79 2.82 -2.33
C GLU A 527 -90.02 4.12 -1.53
N ARG A 528 -90.44 5.22 -2.19
CA ARG A 528 -90.70 6.54 -1.57
C ARG A 528 -92.13 7.04 -1.73
N ALA A 529 -93.11 6.15 -1.55
CA ALA A 529 -94.52 6.52 -1.47
C ALA A 529 -94.93 6.97 -0.03
N PRO A 530 -95.44 8.19 0.19
CA PRO A 530 -95.94 8.61 1.49
C PRO A 530 -97.30 7.99 1.80
N LEU A 531 -97.43 7.30 2.93
CA LEU A 531 -98.69 6.73 3.40
C LEU A 531 -99.66 7.83 3.89
N ILE A 532 -100.58 8.25 3.02
CA ILE A 532 -101.74 9.07 3.39
C ILE A 532 -102.90 8.14 3.77
N ARG A 533 -103.41 8.24 5.01
CA ARG A 533 -104.78 7.83 5.32
C ARG A 533 -105.35 8.52 6.57
N THR A 534 -106.57 9.06 6.39
CA THR A 534 -107.56 9.50 7.39
C THR A 534 -107.05 10.36 8.53
#